data_AF-A0A554VA21-F1
#
_entry.id   AF-A0A554VA21-F1
#
_cell.length_a   1.000
_cell.length_b   1.000
_cell.length_c   1.000
_cell.angle_alpha   90.00
_cell.angle_beta   90.00
_cell.angle_gamma   90.00
#
_symmetry.space_group_name_H-M   'P 1'
#
loop_
_entity.id
_entity.type
_entity.pdbx_description
1 polymer ?
#
loop_
_entity_poly.entity_id
_entity_poly.type
_entity_poly.pdbx_seq_one_letter_code
_entity_poly.pdbx_strand_id
1 'polypeptide(L)'
;MDIKKFADWVNSEFDFDCFENDFFEKTLFSTQKEFESSTYNNVPFEIYYAEILNTKFLETYLSRLKLLLQAIPKPGSSVSLSVAQIDLNSYNNRTHELRSSIQKLES
;
A
#
# COMPACT_ATOMS: atom_id res chain seq x y z
N MET A 1 -7.39 13.61 -1.84
CA MET A 1 -7.86 12.40 -2.58
C MET A 1 -8.99 11.72 -1.80
N ASP A 2 -10.01 11.18 -2.48
CA ASP A 2 -11.04 10.35 -1.84
C ASP A 2 -10.58 8.89 -1.79
N ILE A 3 -10.17 8.42 -0.61
CA ILE A 3 -9.57 7.08 -0.45
C ILE A 3 -10.57 5.95 -0.74
N LYS A 4 -11.85 6.18 -0.49
CA LYS A 4 -12.90 5.19 -0.77
C LYS A 4 -13.06 5.02 -2.26
N LYS A 5 -13.13 6.12 -3.02
CA LYS A 5 -13.17 6.05 -4.49
C LYS A 5 -11.93 5.38 -5.08
N PHE A 6 -10.75 5.63 -4.50
CA PHE A 6 -9.54 4.94 -4.92
C PHE A 6 -9.63 3.43 -4.67
N ALA A 7 -10.05 3.00 -3.47
CA ALA A 7 -10.19 1.58 -3.16
C ALA A 7 -11.25 0.89 -4.04
N ASP A 8 -12.38 1.55 -4.30
CA ASP A 8 -13.41 1.05 -5.22
C ASP A 8 -12.85 0.89 -6.64
N TRP A 9 -12.05 1.86 -7.11
CA TRP A 9 -11.37 1.79 -8.40
C TRP A 9 -10.35 0.64 -8.45
N VAL A 10 -9.52 0.47 -7.42
CA VAL A 10 -8.54 -0.64 -7.34
C VAL A 10 -9.24 -1.99 -7.36
N ASN A 11 -10.34 -2.15 -6.62
CA ASN A 11 -11.11 -3.39 -6.61
C ASN A 11 -11.73 -3.67 -7.99
N SER A 12 -12.26 -2.65 -8.66
CA SER A 12 -12.86 -2.79 -9.99
C SER A 12 -11.84 -3.13 -11.08
N GLU A 13 -10.66 -2.52 -11.07
CA GLU A 13 -9.66 -2.71 -12.12
C GLU A 13 -8.79 -3.95 -11.89
N PHE A 14 -8.49 -4.30 -10.63
CA PHE A 14 -7.49 -5.32 -10.30
C PHE A 14 -8.03 -6.50 -9.47
N ASP A 15 -9.31 -6.52 -9.10
CA ASP A 15 -9.88 -7.52 -8.17
C ASP A 15 -9.06 -7.60 -6.86
N PHE A 16 -8.75 -6.43 -6.31
CA PHE A 16 -7.94 -6.27 -5.11
C PHE A 16 -8.69 -5.44 -4.06
N ASP A 17 -8.93 -6.05 -2.90
CA ASP A 17 -9.55 -5.38 -1.76
C ASP A 17 -8.47 -4.77 -0.83
N CYS A 18 -8.34 -3.46 -0.88
CA CYS A 18 -7.41 -2.71 -0.03
C CYS A 18 -7.72 -2.84 1.49
N PHE A 19 -8.90 -3.33 1.87
CA PHE A 19 -9.35 -3.48 3.25
C PHE A 19 -9.40 -4.95 3.71
N GLU A 20 -8.93 -5.90 2.89
CA GLU A 20 -8.95 -7.33 3.22
C GLU A 20 -8.24 -7.65 4.54
N ASN A 21 -7.17 -6.92 4.86
CA ASN A 21 -6.41 -7.10 6.09
C ASN A 21 -5.62 -5.83 6.49
N ASP A 22 -5.17 -5.82 7.75
CA ASP A 22 -4.37 -4.74 8.33
C ASP A 22 -3.13 -4.36 7.50
N PHE A 23 -2.48 -5.32 6.82
CA PHE A 23 -1.29 -5.04 6.02
C PHE A 23 -1.64 -4.15 4.82
N PHE A 24 -2.73 -4.44 4.11
CA PHE A 24 -3.18 -3.62 2.98
C PHE A 24 -3.77 -2.30 3.41
N GLU A 25 -4.65 -2.33 4.42
CA GLU A 25 -5.39 -1.15 4.88
C GLU A 25 -4.46 -0.10 5.49
N LYS A 26 -3.58 -0.51 6.43
CA LYS A 26 -2.67 0.44 7.08
C LYS A 26 -1.64 0.97 6.09
N THR A 27 -1.21 0.16 5.12
CA THR A 27 -0.33 0.64 4.06
C THR A 27 -1.05 1.69 3.21
N LEU A 28 -2.34 1.50 2.90
CA LEU A 28 -3.16 2.44 2.13
C LEU A 28 -3.25 3.79 2.86
N PHE A 29 -3.64 3.78 4.14
CA PHE A 29 -3.72 5.00 4.94
C PHE A 29 -2.35 5.66 5.15
N SER A 30 -1.28 4.87 5.31
CA SER A 30 0.08 5.43 5.40
C SER A 30 0.49 6.16 4.12
N THR A 31 0.09 5.62 2.96
CA THR A 31 0.34 6.20 1.64
C THR A 31 -0.45 7.49 1.47
N GLN A 32 -1.73 7.47 1.86
CA GLN A 32 -2.59 8.66 1.85
C GLN A 32 -1.98 9.81 2.66
N LYS A 33 -1.55 9.52 3.89
CA LYS A 33 -0.98 10.52 4.78
C LYS A 33 0.30 11.14 4.21
N GLU A 34 1.16 10.34 3.59
CA GLU A 34 2.34 10.85 2.87
C GLU A 34 1.92 11.77 1.72
N PHE A 35 0.95 11.34 0.92
CA PHE A 35 0.44 12.10 -0.23
C PHE A 35 -0.15 13.45 0.16
N GLU A 36 -0.95 13.50 1.24
CA GLU A 36 -1.56 14.72 1.77
C GLU A 36 -0.51 15.76 2.20
N SER A 37 0.66 15.29 2.63
CA SER A 37 1.80 16.15 3.00
C SER A 37 2.74 16.49 1.83
N SER A 38 2.52 15.89 0.66
CA SER A 38 3.46 15.97 -0.46
C SER A 38 3.15 17.15 -1.39
N THR A 39 4.20 17.84 -1.83
CA THR A 39 4.12 18.91 -2.83
C THR A 39 5.16 18.70 -3.92
N TYR A 40 4.84 19.17 -5.13
CA TYR A 40 5.76 19.22 -6.26
C TYR A 40 5.86 20.67 -6.72
N ASN A 41 7.07 21.26 -6.64
CA ASN A 41 7.28 22.68 -6.90
C ASN A 41 6.30 23.60 -6.12
N ASN A 42 6.05 23.30 -4.83
CA ASN A 42 5.08 23.98 -3.96
C ASN A 42 3.59 23.84 -4.38
N VAL A 43 3.28 23.01 -5.38
CA VAL A 43 1.90 22.65 -5.74
C VAL A 43 1.54 21.36 -5.00
N PRO A 44 0.40 21.30 -4.29
CA PRO A 44 -0.08 20.06 -3.69
C PRO A 44 -0.09 18.90 -4.70
N PHE A 45 0.43 17.75 -4.30
CA PHE A 45 0.61 16.60 -5.20
C PHE A 45 -0.69 16.26 -5.95
N GLU A 46 -1.83 16.25 -5.24
CA GLU A 46 -3.14 15.93 -5.80
C GLU A 46 -3.60 16.91 -6.90
N ILE A 47 -3.13 18.16 -6.85
CA ILE A 47 -3.40 19.17 -7.87
C ILE A 47 -2.46 18.96 -9.05
N TYR A 48 -1.17 18.72 -8.77
CA TYR A 48 -0.16 18.56 -9.81
C TYR A 48 -0.41 17.32 -10.70
N TYR A 49 -0.88 16.22 -10.11
CA TYR A 49 -1.14 14.96 -10.80
C TYR A 49 -2.63 14.68 -11.04
N ALA A 50 -3.49 15.69 -11.08
CA ALA A 50 -4.95 15.51 -11.10
C ALA A 50 -5.46 14.51 -12.18
N GLU A 51 -4.87 14.51 -13.37
CA GLU A 51 -5.27 13.63 -14.49
C GLU A 51 -4.84 12.17 -14.32
N ILE A 52 -3.78 11.92 -13.55
CA ILE A 52 -3.19 10.59 -13.34
C ILE A 52 -3.07 10.23 -11.86
N LEU A 53 -3.94 10.84 -11.03
CA LEU A 53 -3.82 10.81 -9.58
C LEU A 53 -3.87 9.39 -9.05
N ASN A 54 -4.85 8.60 -9.51
CA ASN A 54 -5.02 7.20 -9.11
C ASN A 54 -3.81 6.35 -9.49
N THR A 55 -3.29 6.51 -10.71
CA THR A 55 -2.10 5.78 -11.17
C THR A 55 -0.88 6.12 -10.31
N LYS A 56 -0.62 7.41 -10.06
CA LYS A 56 0.50 7.85 -9.23
C LYS A 56 0.36 7.40 -7.78
N PHE A 57 -0.85 7.39 -7.25
CA PHE A 57 -1.12 6.89 -5.92
C PHE A 57 -0.89 5.37 -5.84
N LEU A 58 -1.38 4.62 -6.82
CA LEU A 58 -1.19 3.17 -6.92
C LEU A 58 0.30 2.80 -7.01
N GLU A 59 1.10 3.51 -7.81
CA GLU A 59 2.55 3.30 -7.90
C GLU A 59 3.22 3.40 -6.51
N THR A 60 2.89 4.45 -5.74
CA THR A 60 3.44 4.64 -4.40
C THR A 60 2.94 3.58 -3.42
N TYR A 61 1.64 3.26 -3.47
CA TYR A 61 1.03 2.23 -2.64
C TYR A 61 1.66 0.85 -2.90
N LEU A 62 1.78 0.45 -4.16
CA LEU A 62 2.42 -0.79 -4.60
C LEU A 62 3.89 -0.87 -4.17
N SER A 63 4.64 0.23 -4.33
CA SER A 63 6.04 0.30 -3.87
C SER A 63 6.14 0.05 -2.37
N ARG A 64 5.28 0.67 -1.56
CA ARG A 64 5.23 0.46 -0.10
C ARG A 64 4.87 -0.97 0.26
N LEU A 65 3.86 -1.56 -0.39
CA LEU A 65 3.49 -2.95 -0.18
C LEU A 65 4.66 -3.91 -0.43
N LYS A 66 5.40 -3.70 -1.51
CA LYS A 66 6.58 -4.51 -1.84
C LYS A 66 7.70 -4.37 -0.82
N LEU A 67 7.99 -3.14 -0.38
CA LEU A 67 9.01 -2.89 0.65
C LEU A 67 8.65 -3.57 1.97
N LEU A 68 7.38 -3.47 2.40
CA LEU A 68 6.91 -4.13 3.62
C LEU A 68 6.94 -5.65 3.49
N LEU A 69 6.53 -6.20 2.34
CA LEU A 69 6.58 -7.63 2.06
C LEU A 69 8.02 -8.17 2.17
N GLN A 70 9.00 -7.42 1.66
CA GLN A 70 10.43 -7.78 1.77
C GLN A 70 10.97 -7.66 3.20
N ALA A 71 10.39 -6.78 4.00
CA ALA A 71 10.78 -6.56 5.40
C ALA A 71 10.16 -7.58 6.38
N ILE A 72 9.19 -8.40 5.94
CA ILE A 72 8.59 -9.44 6.80
C ILE A 72 9.68 -10.40 7.32
N PRO A 73 9.83 -10.55 8.64
CA PRO A 73 10.81 -11.48 9.21
C PRO A 73 10.54 -12.92 8.77
N LYS A 74 11.61 -13.69 8.55
CA LYS A 74 11.50 -15.12 8.28
C LYS A 74 10.86 -15.85 9.47
N PRO A 75 10.10 -16.95 9.23
CA PRO A 75 9.61 -17.80 10.30
C PRO A 75 10.74 -18.22 11.25
N GLY A 76 10.53 -18.09 12.56
CA GLY A 76 11.54 -18.40 13.59
C GLY A 76 12.59 -17.32 13.84
N SER A 77 12.50 -16.17 13.18
CA SER A 77 13.30 -14.98 13.53
C SER A 77 12.93 -14.49 14.94
N SER A 78 13.95 -14.10 15.74
CA SER A 78 13.76 -13.40 17.01
C SER A 78 13.52 -11.90 16.83
N VAL A 79 13.62 -11.38 15.60
CA VAL A 79 13.39 -9.97 15.27
C VAL A 79 11.90 -9.72 15.19
N SER A 80 11.39 -8.87 16.07
CA SER A 80 10.05 -8.31 15.95
C SER A 80 10.09 -6.97 15.22
N LEU A 81 9.32 -6.83 14.14
CA LEU A 81 9.28 -5.61 13.34
C LEU A 81 7.84 -5.12 13.18
N SER A 82 7.61 -3.87 13.61
CA SER A 82 6.39 -3.14 13.34
C SER A 82 6.68 -1.88 12.54
N VAL A 83 6.01 -1.69 11.41
CA VAL A 83 6.16 -0.52 10.53
C VAL A 83 4.79 0.09 10.30
N ALA A 84 4.64 1.40 10.53
CA ALA A 84 3.35 2.09 10.39
C ALA A 84 2.18 1.40 11.11
N GLN A 85 2.43 0.85 12.32
CA GLN A 85 1.47 0.07 13.11
C GLN A 85 1.02 -1.26 12.49
N ILE A 86 1.75 -1.74 11.48
CA ILE A 86 1.61 -3.07 10.90
C ILE A 86 2.60 -3.97 11.64
N ASP A 87 2.11 -4.98 12.35
CA ASP A 87 2.96 -6.04 12.88
C ASP A 87 3.34 -7.01 11.76
N LEU A 88 4.58 -6.91 11.27
CA LEU A 88 5.04 -7.73 10.15
C LEU A 88 5.28 -9.19 10.55
N ASN A 89 5.46 -9.47 11.85
CA ASN A 89 5.66 -10.84 12.33
C ASN A 89 4.43 -11.71 12.11
N SER A 90 3.24 -11.14 12.28
CA SER A 90 1.95 -11.81 12.05
C SER A 90 1.77 -12.31 10.62
N TYR A 91 2.61 -11.86 9.67
CA TYR A 91 2.56 -12.23 8.26
C TYR A 91 3.71 -13.14 7.79
N ASN A 92 4.58 -13.60 8.69
CA ASN A 92 5.75 -14.44 8.33
C ASN A 92 5.38 -15.71 7.52
N ASN A 93 4.25 -16.33 7.84
CA ASN A 93 3.72 -17.52 7.18
C ASN A 93 2.75 -17.20 6.02
N ARG A 94 2.45 -15.92 5.78
CA ARG A 94 1.50 -15.45 4.74
C ARG A 94 2.19 -14.70 3.59
N THR A 95 3.53 -14.68 3.55
CA THR A 95 4.29 -13.97 2.52
C THR A 95 3.95 -14.39 1.08
N HIS A 96 3.64 -15.67 0.85
CA HIS A 96 3.21 -16.15 -0.47
C HIS A 96 1.83 -15.60 -0.88
N GLU A 97 0.87 -15.62 0.03
CA GLU A 97 -0.48 -15.08 -0.16
C GLU A 97 -0.40 -13.58 -0.44
N LEU A 98 0.28 -12.82 0.42
CA LEU A 98 0.49 -11.39 0.23
C LEU A 98 1.14 -11.07 -1.12
N ARG A 99 2.16 -11.83 -1.52
CA ARG A 99 2.80 -11.64 -2.83
C ARG A 99 1.82 -11.86 -3.97
N SER A 100 1.02 -12.92 -3.92
CA SER A 100 0.02 -13.22 -4.95
C SER A 100 -1.03 -12.11 -5.06
N SER A 101 -1.51 -11.58 -3.93
CA SER A 101 -2.45 -10.45 -3.93
C SER A 101 -1.80 -9.19 -4.49
N ILE A 102 -0.56 -8.86 -4.08
CA ILE A 102 0.17 -7.69 -4.57
C ILE A 102 0.42 -7.76 -6.10
N GLN A 103 0.67 -8.95 -6.65
CA GLN A 103 0.87 -9.14 -8.08
C GLN A 103 -0.34 -8.77 -8.93
N LYS A 104 -1.57 -8.84 -8.38
CA LYS A 104 -2.76 -8.39 -9.10
C LYS A 104 -2.66 -6.91 -9.51
N LEU A 105 -2.04 -6.09 -8.66
CA LEU A 105 -1.85 -4.65 -8.88
C LEU A 105 -0.76 -4.30 -9.92
N GLU A 106 -0.07 -5.30 -10.47
CA GLU A 106 0.97 -5.13 -11.49
C GLU A 106 0.48 -5.37 -12.92
N SER A 107 -0.79 -5.80 -13.06
CA SER A 107 -1.41 -6.23 -14.33
C SER A 107 -1.91 -5.06 -15.15
#